data_AF-A0A1Y0RQS1-F1
#
_entry.id   AF-A0A1Y0RQS1-F1
#
_cell.length_a   1.000
_cell.length_b   1.000
_cell.length_c   1.000
_cell.angle_alpha   90.00
_cell.angle_beta   90.00
_cell.angle_gamma   90.00
#
_symmetry.space_group_name_H-M   'P 1'
#
loop_
_entity.id
_entity.type
_entity.pdbx_description
1 polymer ?
#
loop_
_entity_poly.entity_id
_entity_poly.type
_entity_poly.pdbx_seq_one_letter_code
_entity_poly.pdbx_strand_id
1 'polypeptide(L)'
;MPEISDTQSQPESEEFDVFLAHNSADKPEVRAIANQLKERGIKIWLDEEQIPPGKSFQDEIQKAIPLVKSATIFIGLKGLGKWQTMEVRSLTRRCVEKGIPLIPVLLPGVTQFPENLVFLKEYTRVDFSKNIDDIQALNNLVWGITATKSSIQQQPTELSFNGERLQQFQKALLSAFPTPAKLKQMVRFKLDKNLDAIAGGANLSETISNLIEWAEAEGKLEELLIAARKENPGNPALQNFDKQIRNG
;
A
#
# COMPACT_ATOMS: atom_id res chain seq x y z
N MET A 1 -12.28 -58.26 17.19
CA MET A 1 -11.90 -57.28 16.16
C MET A 1 -12.64 -55.99 16.49
N PRO A 2 -11.96 -54.91 16.91
CA PRO A 2 -12.60 -53.62 17.06
C PRO A 2 -12.71 -52.92 15.71
N GLU A 3 -13.80 -52.18 15.54
CA GLU A 3 -14.16 -51.36 14.39
C GLU A 3 -13.17 -50.20 14.21
N ILE A 4 -12.73 -49.98 12.98
CA ILE A 4 -11.93 -48.82 12.59
C ILE A 4 -12.93 -47.79 12.06
N SER A 5 -13.33 -46.83 12.90
CA SER A 5 -14.02 -45.61 12.46
C SER A 5 -13.00 -44.65 11.86
N ASP A 6 -12.77 -44.76 10.57
CA ASP A 6 -12.08 -43.71 9.80
C ASP A 6 -13.04 -42.56 9.57
N THR A 7 -13.08 -41.63 10.53
CA THR A 7 -13.63 -40.29 10.29
C THR A 7 -12.59 -39.51 9.49
N GLN A 8 -12.57 -39.69 8.17
CA GLN A 8 -11.84 -38.80 7.28
C GLN A 8 -12.56 -37.46 7.25
N SER A 9 -12.05 -36.50 8.01
CA SER A 9 -12.40 -35.09 7.89
C SER A 9 -12.23 -34.67 6.43
N GLN A 10 -13.31 -34.23 5.79
CA GLN A 10 -13.24 -33.62 4.46
C GLN A 10 -12.28 -32.42 4.53
N PRO A 11 -11.41 -32.20 3.51
CA PRO A 11 -10.58 -31.01 3.49
C PRO A 11 -11.50 -29.79 3.47
N GLU A 12 -11.36 -28.90 4.47
CA GLU A 12 -11.96 -27.57 4.41
C GLU A 12 -11.62 -26.98 3.05
N SER A 13 -12.65 -26.57 2.28
CA SER A 13 -12.44 -25.86 1.03
C SER A 13 -11.63 -24.61 1.32
N GLU A 14 -10.35 -24.58 0.93
CA GLU A 14 -9.51 -23.40 1.09
C GLU A 14 -10.07 -22.26 0.23
N GLU A 15 -10.92 -21.43 0.85
CA GLU A 15 -11.40 -20.19 0.24
C GLU A 15 -10.29 -19.14 0.29
N PHE A 16 -10.10 -18.47 -0.85
CA PHE A 16 -9.16 -17.38 -1.03
C PHE A 16 -9.92 -16.05 -1.05
N ASP A 17 -9.28 -14.99 -0.59
CA ASP A 17 -9.91 -13.67 -0.58
C ASP A 17 -9.83 -12.99 -1.95
N VAL A 18 -8.77 -13.24 -2.71
CA VAL A 18 -8.52 -12.56 -3.99
C VAL A 18 -7.80 -13.42 -5.03
N PHE A 19 -8.25 -13.35 -6.28
CA PHE A 19 -7.49 -13.79 -7.45
C PHE A 19 -6.59 -12.65 -7.99
N LEU A 20 -5.29 -12.91 -8.14
CA LEU A 20 -4.31 -11.93 -8.65
C LEU A 20 -4.01 -12.15 -10.14
N ALA A 21 -4.87 -11.61 -10.99
CA ALA A 21 -4.81 -11.80 -12.43
C ALA A 21 -3.78 -10.83 -13.05
N HIS A 22 -2.72 -11.35 -13.69
CA HIS A 22 -1.62 -10.53 -14.23
C HIS A 22 -0.94 -11.14 -15.46
N ASN A 23 -0.27 -10.29 -16.24
CA ASN A 23 0.66 -10.70 -17.27
C ASN A 23 1.97 -11.22 -16.62
N SER A 24 2.51 -12.34 -17.10
CA SER A 24 3.75 -12.93 -16.58
C SER A 24 4.96 -11.98 -16.61
N ALA A 25 4.94 -10.98 -17.49
CA ALA A 25 5.97 -9.96 -17.56
C ALA A 25 5.95 -8.95 -16.41
N ASP A 26 4.84 -8.88 -15.67
CA ASP A 26 4.60 -8.00 -14.51
C ASP A 26 4.70 -8.78 -13.17
N LYS A 27 5.14 -10.04 -13.22
CA LYS A 27 5.27 -10.92 -12.05
C LYS A 27 6.15 -10.34 -10.93
N PRO A 28 7.25 -9.60 -11.19
CA PRO A 28 8.04 -8.98 -10.13
C PRO A 28 7.21 -7.99 -9.29
N GLU A 29 6.49 -7.08 -9.92
CA GLU A 29 5.66 -6.06 -9.28
C GLU A 29 4.46 -6.69 -8.55
N VAL A 30 3.79 -7.64 -9.19
CA VAL A 30 2.65 -8.35 -8.60
C VAL A 30 3.06 -9.17 -7.39
N ARG A 31 4.25 -9.77 -7.40
CA ARG A 31 4.79 -10.48 -6.23
C ARG A 31 5.07 -9.55 -5.05
N ALA A 32 5.55 -8.32 -5.31
CA ALA A 32 5.75 -7.34 -4.25
C ALA A 32 4.43 -7.01 -3.55
N ILE A 33 3.38 -6.69 -4.33
CA ILE A 33 2.04 -6.43 -3.80
C ILE A 33 1.46 -7.67 -3.11
N ALA A 34 1.61 -8.85 -3.70
CA ALA A 34 1.14 -10.11 -3.14
C ALA A 34 1.73 -10.40 -1.76
N ASN A 35 3.03 -10.13 -1.56
CA ASN A 35 3.68 -10.29 -0.26
C ASN A 35 3.08 -9.31 0.78
N GLN A 36 2.89 -8.04 0.39
CA GLN A 36 2.28 -7.04 1.27
C GLN A 36 0.82 -7.38 1.63
N LEU A 37 0.07 -8.01 0.73
CA LEU A 37 -1.29 -8.53 1.00
C LEU A 37 -1.24 -9.73 1.98
N LYS A 38 -0.32 -10.68 1.77
CA LYS A 38 -0.10 -11.82 2.66
C LYS A 38 0.27 -11.39 4.08
N GLU A 39 1.14 -10.39 4.23
CA GLU A 39 1.51 -9.80 5.52
C GLU A 39 0.30 -9.22 6.28
N ARG A 40 -0.76 -8.83 5.57
CA ARG A 40 -2.03 -8.33 6.11
C ARG A 40 -3.07 -9.43 6.31
N GLY A 41 -2.68 -10.70 6.18
CA GLY A 41 -3.55 -11.86 6.38
C GLY A 41 -4.49 -12.15 5.21
N ILE A 42 -4.31 -11.53 4.05
CA ILE A 42 -5.12 -11.78 2.86
C ILE A 42 -4.68 -13.10 2.22
N LYS A 43 -5.62 -14.04 2.05
CA LYS A 43 -5.41 -15.30 1.34
C LYS A 43 -5.46 -15.04 -0.17
N ILE A 44 -4.34 -15.21 -0.85
CA ILE A 44 -4.24 -14.92 -2.29
C ILE A 44 -4.26 -16.21 -3.11
N TRP A 45 -5.01 -16.19 -4.20
CA TRP A 45 -4.80 -17.09 -5.34
C TRP A 45 -3.91 -16.35 -6.34
N LEU A 46 -2.62 -16.67 -6.34
CA LEU A 46 -1.65 -16.15 -7.30
C LEU A 46 -1.18 -17.31 -8.16
N ASP A 47 -1.20 -17.13 -9.48
CA ASP A 47 -0.68 -18.12 -10.42
C ASP A 47 0.82 -18.35 -10.16
N GLU A 48 1.15 -19.48 -9.51
CA GLU A 48 2.54 -19.78 -9.15
C GLU A 48 3.30 -20.37 -10.35
N GLU A 49 2.62 -21.01 -11.30
CA GLU A 49 3.24 -21.73 -12.41
C GLU A 49 3.17 -20.96 -13.73
N GLN A 50 4.18 -21.13 -14.58
CA GLN A 50 4.05 -20.68 -15.96
C GLN A 50 2.99 -21.56 -16.62
N ILE A 51 1.81 -21.00 -16.95
CA ILE A 51 0.76 -21.70 -17.70
C ILE A 51 1.42 -22.55 -18.82
N PRO A 52 1.41 -23.89 -18.70
CA PRO A 52 2.13 -24.74 -19.66
C PRO A 52 1.59 -24.53 -21.08
N PRO A 53 2.43 -24.65 -22.12
CA PRO A 53 1.95 -24.62 -23.50
C PRO A 53 0.77 -25.57 -23.71
N GLY A 54 -0.36 -25.05 -24.22
CA GLY A 54 -1.60 -25.82 -24.43
C GLY A 54 -2.64 -25.70 -23.32
N LYS A 55 -2.32 -25.08 -22.17
CA LYS A 55 -3.29 -24.64 -21.16
C LYS A 55 -3.71 -23.21 -21.43
N SER A 56 -4.99 -22.89 -21.24
CA SER A 56 -5.50 -21.53 -21.44
C SER A 56 -5.57 -20.79 -20.10
N PHE A 57 -5.39 -19.48 -20.12
CA PHE A 57 -5.65 -18.67 -18.92
C PHE A 57 -7.13 -18.73 -18.49
N GLN A 58 -8.04 -19.02 -19.42
CA GLN A 58 -9.43 -19.31 -19.10
C GLN A 58 -9.58 -20.51 -18.14
N ASP A 59 -8.73 -21.53 -18.25
CA ASP A 59 -8.77 -22.69 -17.34
C ASP A 59 -8.46 -22.26 -15.91
N GLU A 60 -7.49 -21.36 -15.73
CA GLU A 60 -7.16 -20.82 -14.40
C GLU A 60 -8.26 -19.93 -13.84
N ILE A 61 -8.88 -19.08 -14.68
CA ILE A 61 -10.08 -18.32 -14.28
C ILE A 61 -11.18 -19.29 -13.82
N GLN A 62 -11.41 -20.39 -14.55
CA GLN A 62 -12.47 -21.35 -14.23
C GLN A 62 -12.22 -22.06 -12.88
N LYS A 63 -10.96 -22.33 -12.54
CA LYS A 63 -10.57 -22.92 -11.24
C LYS A 63 -10.63 -21.91 -10.09
N ALA A 64 -10.16 -20.68 -10.32
CA ALA A 64 -10.04 -19.68 -9.27
C ALA A 64 -11.39 -19.08 -8.89
N ILE A 65 -12.25 -18.75 -9.86
CA ILE A 65 -13.51 -18.04 -9.63
C ILE A 65 -14.41 -18.68 -8.56
N PRO A 66 -14.61 -20.00 -8.50
CA PRO A 66 -15.44 -20.62 -7.46
C PRO A 66 -14.84 -20.54 -6.05
N LEU A 67 -13.55 -20.24 -5.92
CA LEU A 67 -12.78 -20.32 -4.69
C LEU A 67 -12.39 -18.95 -4.14
N VAL A 68 -12.68 -17.87 -4.87
CA VAL A 68 -12.24 -16.50 -4.54
C VAL A 68 -13.42 -15.58 -4.24
N LYS A 69 -13.23 -14.69 -3.27
CA LYS A 69 -14.23 -13.67 -2.91
C LYS A 69 -14.16 -12.42 -3.78
N SER A 70 -13.00 -12.13 -4.36
CA SER A 70 -12.74 -10.98 -5.23
C SER A 70 -11.71 -11.33 -6.31
N ALA A 71 -11.60 -10.51 -7.35
CA ALA A 71 -10.58 -10.65 -8.38
C ALA A 71 -9.93 -9.30 -8.69
N THR A 72 -8.63 -9.31 -9.00
CA THR A 72 -7.86 -8.14 -9.41
C THR A 72 -7.31 -8.35 -10.81
N ILE A 73 -7.22 -7.28 -11.61
CA ILE A 73 -6.51 -7.30 -12.89
C ILE A 73 -5.37 -6.28 -12.81
N PHE A 74 -4.14 -6.76 -12.81
CA PHE A 74 -2.95 -5.90 -12.87
C PHE A 74 -2.63 -5.51 -14.31
N ILE A 75 -2.34 -4.22 -14.51
CA ILE A 75 -2.08 -3.63 -15.81
C ILE A 75 -0.72 -2.94 -15.74
N GLY A 76 0.29 -3.57 -16.36
CA GLY A 76 1.66 -3.05 -16.48
C GLY A 76 1.94 -2.30 -17.79
N LEU A 77 3.13 -1.72 -17.87
CA LEU A 77 3.62 -0.97 -19.05
C LEU A 77 3.68 -1.81 -20.33
N LYS A 78 3.89 -3.12 -20.18
CA LYS A 78 3.87 -4.07 -21.31
C LYS A 78 2.44 -4.42 -21.75
N GLY A 79 1.45 -3.82 -21.11
CA GLY A 79 0.04 -4.12 -21.28
C GLY A 79 -0.26 -5.57 -20.95
N LEU A 80 -1.25 -6.12 -21.65
CA LEU A 80 -1.69 -7.49 -21.45
C LEU A 80 -0.70 -8.54 -21.99
N GLY A 81 0.26 -8.16 -22.85
CA GLY A 81 1.24 -9.09 -23.40
C GLY A 81 0.60 -10.28 -24.11
N LYS A 82 0.88 -11.51 -23.64
CA LYS A 82 0.26 -12.74 -24.16
C LYS A 82 -1.23 -12.85 -23.83
N TRP A 83 -1.73 -12.06 -22.88
CA TRP A 83 -3.16 -12.03 -22.61
C TRP A 83 -3.89 -11.29 -23.71
N GLN A 84 -4.93 -11.94 -24.20
CA GLN A 84 -5.81 -11.33 -25.17
C GLN A 84 -6.90 -10.54 -24.46
N THR A 85 -7.39 -9.47 -25.09
CA THR A 85 -8.56 -8.71 -24.60
C THR A 85 -9.75 -9.61 -24.26
N MET A 86 -9.90 -10.73 -24.98
CA MET A 86 -10.95 -11.72 -24.72
C MET A 86 -10.83 -12.39 -23.35
N GLU A 87 -9.62 -12.65 -22.86
CA GLU A 87 -9.40 -13.30 -21.56
C GLU A 87 -9.76 -12.35 -20.41
N VAL A 88 -9.38 -11.08 -20.52
CA VAL A 88 -9.78 -10.05 -19.55
C VAL A 88 -11.29 -9.86 -19.56
N ARG A 89 -11.91 -9.85 -20.75
CA ARG A 89 -13.37 -9.82 -20.88
C ARG A 89 -14.03 -11.07 -20.30
N SER A 90 -13.41 -12.24 -20.43
CA SER A 90 -13.90 -13.50 -19.86
C SER A 90 -13.90 -13.46 -18.34
N LEU A 91 -12.81 -12.99 -17.72
CA LEU A 91 -12.75 -12.76 -16.28
C LEU A 91 -13.82 -11.75 -15.85
N THR A 92 -13.91 -10.61 -16.54
CA THR A 92 -14.87 -9.54 -16.24
C THR A 92 -16.31 -10.07 -16.26
N ARG A 93 -16.68 -10.78 -17.34
CA ARG A 93 -17.99 -11.40 -17.49
C ARG A 93 -18.28 -12.38 -16.35
N ARG A 94 -17.31 -13.22 -16.00
CA ARG A 94 -17.49 -14.23 -14.96
C ARG A 94 -17.65 -13.61 -13.57
N CYS A 95 -16.91 -12.54 -13.30
CA CYS A 95 -17.08 -11.75 -12.07
C CYS A 95 -18.49 -11.17 -11.97
N VAL A 96 -19.01 -10.58 -13.05
CA VAL A 96 -20.40 -10.08 -13.11
C VAL A 96 -21.42 -11.21 -12.90
N GLU A 97 -21.28 -12.33 -13.61
CA GLU A 97 -22.18 -13.49 -13.50
C GLU A 97 -22.24 -14.09 -12.08
N LYS A 98 -21.16 -13.96 -11.31
CA LYS A 98 -21.02 -14.52 -9.95
C LYS A 98 -21.14 -13.47 -8.84
N GLY A 99 -21.31 -12.19 -9.18
CA GLY A 99 -21.31 -11.10 -8.20
C GLY A 99 -19.98 -10.92 -7.47
N ILE A 100 -18.87 -11.33 -8.09
CA ILE A 100 -17.52 -11.20 -7.53
C ILE A 100 -16.99 -9.79 -7.88
N PRO A 101 -16.52 -8.98 -6.92
CA PRO A 101 -15.90 -7.70 -7.19
C PRO A 101 -14.66 -7.85 -8.07
N LEU A 102 -14.57 -7.02 -9.11
CA LEU A 102 -13.40 -6.92 -9.99
C LEU A 102 -12.70 -5.58 -9.75
N ILE A 103 -11.41 -5.62 -9.44
CA ILE A 103 -10.62 -4.46 -9.05
C ILE A 103 -9.48 -4.27 -10.06
N PRO A 104 -9.57 -3.29 -10.98
CA PRO A 104 -8.45 -2.94 -11.83
C PRO A 104 -7.31 -2.31 -11.03
N VAL A 105 -6.08 -2.75 -11.25
CA VAL A 105 -4.88 -2.25 -10.59
C VAL A 105 -3.88 -1.75 -11.63
N LEU A 106 -3.52 -0.46 -11.58
CA LEU A 106 -2.49 0.11 -12.44
C LEU A 106 -1.12 -0.04 -11.79
N LEU A 107 -0.18 -0.67 -12.48
CA LEU A 107 1.20 -0.82 -12.03
C LEU A 107 2.06 0.41 -12.39
N PRO A 108 3.27 0.56 -11.80
CA PRO A 108 4.15 1.69 -12.04
C PRO A 108 4.35 2.02 -13.53
N GLY A 109 4.23 3.31 -13.85
CA GLY A 109 4.36 3.83 -15.21
C GLY A 109 3.08 3.81 -16.06
N VAL A 110 2.02 3.12 -15.65
CA VAL A 110 0.75 3.11 -16.39
C VAL A 110 -0.13 4.30 -15.99
N THR A 111 -0.18 5.32 -16.84
CA THR A 111 -0.96 6.55 -16.57
C THR A 111 -2.42 6.46 -17.02
N GLN A 112 -2.73 5.56 -17.95
CA GLN A 112 -4.06 5.37 -18.51
C GLN A 112 -4.31 3.92 -18.92
N PHE A 113 -5.58 3.52 -18.95
CA PHE A 113 -5.97 2.22 -19.49
C PHE A 113 -5.62 2.15 -20.99
N PRO A 114 -5.05 1.02 -21.45
CA PRO A 114 -4.94 0.71 -22.88
C PRO A 114 -6.30 0.80 -23.58
N GLU A 115 -6.34 1.18 -24.87
CA GLU A 115 -7.59 1.35 -25.64
C GLU A 115 -8.48 0.11 -25.61
N ASN A 116 -7.88 -1.08 -25.69
CA ASN A 116 -8.58 -2.35 -25.65
C ASN A 116 -9.18 -2.71 -24.27
N LEU A 117 -8.86 -1.93 -23.23
CA LEU A 117 -9.32 -2.09 -21.85
C LEU A 117 -10.14 -0.91 -21.33
N VAL A 118 -10.58 0.00 -22.21
CA VAL A 118 -11.35 1.19 -21.81
C VAL A 118 -12.63 0.84 -21.03
N PHE A 119 -13.21 -0.34 -21.27
CA PHE A 119 -14.37 -0.83 -20.50
C PHE A 119 -14.09 -1.01 -18.99
N LEU A 120 -12.82 -1.18 -18.59
CA LEU A 120 -12.45 -1.24 -17.17
C LEU A 120 -12.57 0.11 -16.46
N LYS A 121 -12.75 1.23 -17.19
CA LYS A 121 -13.02 2.54 -16.58
C LYS A 121 -14.37 2.61 -15.84
N GLU A 122 -15.25 1.65 -16.11
CA GLU A 122 -16.53 1.52 -15.39
C GLU A 122 -16.34 1.01 -13.94
N TYR A 123 -15.14 0.50 -13.61
CA TYR A 123 -14.78 0.00 -12.29
C TYR A 123 -13.90 1.02 -11.55
N THR A 124 -14.05 1.09 -10.22
CA THR A 124 -13.12 1.84 -9.37
C THR A 124 -11.76 1.15 -9.36
N ARG A 125 -10.73 1.87 -9.82
CA ARG A 125 -9.36 1.36 -9.93
C ARG A 125 -8.53 1.64 -8.68
N VAL A 126 -7.51 0.82 -8.46
CA VAL A 126 -6.39 1.09 -7.55
C VAL A 126 -5.17 1.51 -8.39
N ASP A 127 -4.44 2.51 -7.91
CA ASP A 127 -3.40 3.19 -8.70
C ASP A 127 -2.03 3.12 -8.00
N PHE A 128 -1.16 2.22 -8.44
CA PHE A 128 0.25 2.15 -8.07
C PHE A 128 1.16 2.79 -9.15
N SER A 129 0.60 3.60 -10.06
CA SER A 129 1.35 4.11 -11.22
C SER A 129 2.57 4.95 -10.86
N LYS A 130 2.59 5.56 -9.67
CA LYS A 130 3.71 6.37 -9.16
C LYS A 130 4.75 5.55 -8.41
N ASN A 131 4.32 4.61 -7.58
CA ASN A 131 5.17 3.81 -6.71
C ASN A 131 4.48 2.49 -6.36
N ILE A 132 5.22 1.37 -6.41
CA ILE A 132 4.72 0.05 -6.05
C ILE A 132 4.51 -0.10 -4.53
N ASP A 133 5.24 0.66 -3.74
CA ASP A 133 5.15 0.69 -2.27
C ASP A 133 4.18 1.76 -1.75
N ASP A 134 3.25 2.22 -2.60
CA ASP A 134 2.22 3.18 -2.19
C ASP A 134 1.23 2.51 -1.22
N ILE A 135 1.34 2.87 0.06
CA ILE A 135 0.51 2.32 1.13
C ILE A 135 -0.96 2.74 0.95
N GLN A 136 -1.28 3.93 0.40
CA GLN A 136 -2.68 4.31 0.12
C GLN A 136 -3.27 3.38 -0.92
N ALA A 137 -2.55 3.15 -2.01
CA ALA A 137 -2.98 2.24 -3.07
C ALA A 137 -3.19 0.82 -2.52
N LEU A 138 -2.27 0.35 -1.68
CA LEU A 138 -2.41 -0.93 -1.01
C LEU A 138 -3.61 -1.00 -0.06
N ASN A 139 -3.84 0.03 0.75
CA ASN A 139 -5.00 0.09 1.65
C ASN A 139 -6.32 0.08 0.86
N ASN A 140 -6.36 0.81 -0.26
CA ASN A 140 -7.50 0.79 -1.18
C ASN A 140 -7.70 -0.59 -1.82
N LEU A 141 -6.62 -1.30 -2.14
CA LEU A 141 -6.68 -2.67 -2.64
C LEU A 141 -7.24 -3.63 -1.59
N VAL A 142 -6.73 -3.56 -0.35
CA VAL A 142 -7.25 -4.36 0.77
C VAL A 142 -8.73 -4.09 0.99
N TRP A 143 -9.15 -2.82 0.97
CA TRP A 143 -10.56 -2.46 1.08
C TRP A 143 -11.40 -3.06 -0.05
N GLY A 144 -10.93 -2.97 -1.29
CA GLY A 144 -11.61 -3.57 -2.43
C GLY A 144 -11.75 -5.09 -2.29
N ILE A 145 -10.74 -5.76 -1.74
CA ILE A 145 -10.72 -7.21 -1.54
C ILE A 145 -11.66 -7.64 -0.42
N THR A 146 -11.65 -6.95 0.73
CA THR A 146 -12.38 -7.38 1.92
C THR A 146 -13.82 -6.89 1.97
N ALA A 147 -14.19 -5.91 1.13
CA ALA A 147 -15.44 -5.14 1.18
C ALA A 147 -15.73 -4.48 2.54
N THR A 148 -14.82 -4.59 3.50
CA THR A 148 -14.85 -3.89 4.77
C THR A 148 -14.01 -2.65 4.61
N LYS A 149 -14.68 -1.49 4.71
CA LYS A 149 -14.02 -0.22 4.96
C LYS A 149 -13.38 -0.36 6.34
N SER A 150 -12.22 -1.01 6.40
CA SER A 150 -11.52 -1.27 7.66
C SER A 150 -11.45 0.06 8.38
N SER A 151 -11.66 0.11 9.70
CA SER A 151 -11.61 1.35 10.50
C SER A 151 -10.28 2.11 10.35
N ILE A 152 -9.30 1.48 9.69
CA ILE A 152 -8.11 2.07 9.09
C ILE A 152 -8.44 3.25 8.15
N GLN A 153 -9.66 3.38 7.62
CA GLN A 153 -10.12 4.52 6.82
C GLN A 153 -10.46 5.80 7.63
N GLN A 154 -9.97 5.91 8.86
CA GLN A 154 -9.70 7.20 9.51
C GLN A 154 -8.20 7.53 9.61
N GLN A 155 -7.34 6.77 8.95
CA GLN A 155 -5.99 7.23 8.68
C GLN A 155 -5.79 7.16 7.17
N PRO A 156 -5.63 8.32 6.51
CA PRO A 156 -4.80 8.33 5.32
C PRO A 156 -3.49 7.61 5.68
N THR A 157 -2.78 7.05 4.72
CA THR A 157 -1.32 7.05 4.79
C THR A 157 -0.81 8.50 4.78
N GLU A 158 -1.18 9.26 5.79
CA GLU A 158 -0.38 10.29 6.39
C GLU A 158 0.48 9.51 7.38
N LEU A 159 1.71 9.95 7.59
CA LEU A 159 2.40 9.65 8.84
C LEU A 159 1.40 9.99 9.95
N SER A 160 0.73 9.01 10.56
CA SER A 160 -0.31 9.32 11.53
C SER A 160 0.40 9.79 12.78
N PHE A 161 0.52 11.11 12.92
CA PHE A 161 1.07 11.76 14.10
C PHE A 161 -0.05 11.86 15.13
N ASN A 162 -0.24 10.82 15.93
CA ASN A 162 -1.08 10.89 17.13
C ASN A 162 -0.32 11.55 18.29
N GLY A 163 -0.99 11.88 19.40
CA GLY A 163 -0.36 12.56 20.55
C GLY A 163 0.92 11.88 21.07
N GLU A 164 0.97 10.54 21.07
CA GLU A 164 2.17 9.78 21.47
C GLU A 164 3.29 9.91 20.44
N ARG A 165 2.98 9.81 19.14
CA ARG A 165 3.94 9.94 18.05
C ARG A 165 4.46 11.38 17.93
N LEU A 166 3.63 12.39 18.17
CA LEU A 166 4.06 13.79 18.26
C LEU A 166 5.04 13.99 19.41
N GLN A 167 4.78 13.38 20.58
CA GLN A 167 5.71 13.42 21.71
C GLN A 167 7.03 12.70 21.41
N GLN A 168 7.00 11.57 20.71
CA GLN A 168 8.20 10.86 20.26
C GLN A 168 8.98 11.68 19.23
N PHE A 169 8.29 12.36 18.31
CA PHE A 169 8.91 13.24 17.34
C PHE A 169 9.61 14.41 18.01
N GLN A 170 8.95 15.05 18.98
CA GLN A 170 9.52 16.11 19.81
C GLN A 170 10.81 15.65 20.50
N LYS A 171 10.79 14.46 21.13
CA LYS A 171 12.00 13.88 21.76
C LYS A 171 13.11 13.62 20.74
N ALA A 172 12.77 13.14 19.55
CA ALA A 172 13.74 12.89 18.49
C ALA A 172 14.36 14.20 17.96
N LEU A 173 13.57 15.26 17.79
CA LEU A 173 14.05 16.59 17.41
C LEU A 173 14.93 17.20 18.50
N LEU A 174 14.55 17.09 19.78
CA LEU A 174 15.39 17.53 20.91
C LEU A 174 16.74 16.82 20.94
N SER A 175 16.75 15.51 20.68
CA SER A 175 17.98 14.72 20.60
C SER A 175 18.87 15.11 19.41
N ALA A 176 18.27 15.39 18.26
CA ALA A 176 19.00 15.73 17.03
C ALA A 176 19.48 17.20 17.00
N PHE A 177 18.77 18.10 17.66
CA PHE A 177 19.05 19.53 17.67
C PHE A 177 19.17 20.04 19.11
N PRO A 178 20.26 19.70 19.84
CA PRO A 178 20.44 20.11 21.23
C PRO A 178 20.68 21.62 21.41
N THR A 179 20.86 22.38 20.31
CA THR A 179 21.06 23.83 20.36
C THR A 179 20.09 24.56 19.42
N PRO A 180 19.53 25.72 19.85
CA PRO A 180 18.63 26.52 19.01
C PRO A 180 19.22 26.93 17.67
N ALA A 181 20.53 27.20 17.62
CA ALA A 181 21.22 27.61 16.39
C ALA A 181 21.14 26.54 15.28
N LYS A 182 21.32 25.26 15.62
CA LYS A 182 21.24 24.15 14.66
C LYS A 182 19.82 23.95 14.15
N LEU A 183 18.82 24.06 15.02
CA LEU A 183 17.41 23.96 14.63
C LEU A 183 17.03 25.10 13.68
N LYS A 184 17.43 26.33 14.02
CA LYS A 184 17.19 27.53 13.20
C LYS A 184 17.85 27.42 11.82
N GLN A 185 19.06 26.87 11.76
CA GLN A 185 19.77 26.60 10.52
C GLN A 185 18.99 25.60 9.65
N MET A 186 18.55 24.48 10.22
CA MET A 186 17.79 23.45 9.49
C MET A 186 16.49 24.02 8.94
N VAL A 187 15.69 24.71 9.76
CA VAL A 187 14.42 25.30 9.31
C VAL A 187 14.62 26.36 8.23
N ARG A 188 15.66 27.19 8.35
CA ARG A 188 15.97 28.21 7.33
C ARG A 188 16.40 27.63 6.01
N PHE A 189 17.32 26.67 6.01
CA PHE A 189 17.92 26.16 4.77
C PHE A 189 17.15 25.00 4.15
N LYS A 190 16.37 24.24 4.92
CA LYS A 190 15.64 23.07 4.42
C LYS A 190 14.16 23.32 4.19
N LEU A 191 13.53 24.21 4.97
CA LEU A 191 12.10 24.52 4.87
C LEU A 191 11.83 25.93 4.34
N ASP A 192 12.87 26.73 4.11
CA ASP A 192 12.76 28.14 3.69
C ASP A 192 11.86 28.97 4.64
N LYS A 193 11.99 28.73 5.96
CA LYS A 193 11.23 29.44 7.00
C LYS A 193 12.12 30.10 8.04
N ASN A 194 11.60 31.15 8.67
CA ASN A 194 12.23 31.78 9.82
C ASN A 194 11.67 31.18 11.11
N LEU A 195 12.48 30.39 11.83
CA LEU A 195 12.07 29.71 13.06
C LEU A 195 11.44 30.65 14.09
N ASP A 196 12.02 31.83 14.31
CA ASP A 196 11.51 32.76 15.33
C ASP A 196 10.15 33.35 14.95
N ALA A 197 9.84 33.41 13.64
CA ALA A 197 8.59 33.94 13.14
C ALA A 197 7.46 32.91 13.16
N ILE A 198 7.78 31.61 13.09
CA ILE A 198 6.78 30.53 13.01
C ILE A 198 6.64 29.74 14.31
N ALA A 199 7.68 29.73 15.16
CA ALA A 199 7.77 28.81 16.29
C ALA A 199 8.68 29.36 17.41
N GLY A 200 8.53 30.64 17.77
CA GLY A 200 9.20 31.21 18.94
C GLY A 200 8.73 30.55 20.24
N GLY A 201 9.57 30.54 21.27
CA GLY A 201 9.24 30.00 22.61
C GLY A 201 10.24 30.45 23.66
N ALA A 202 9.92 30.30 24.95
CA ALA A 202 10.79 30.70 26.05
C ALA A 202 12.02 29.79 26.19
N ASN A 203 11.95 28.57 25.69
CA ASN A 203 13.05 27.60 25.67
C ASN A 203 12.97 26.68 24.43
N LEU A 204 14.05 25.93 24.17
CA LEU A 204 14.17 25.05 23.00
C LEU A 204 13.06 23.98 22.92
N SER A 205 12.62 23.44 24.05
CA SER A 205 11.57 22.41 24.07
C SER A 205 10.24 22.98 23.57
N GLU A 206 9.91 24.20 24.00
CA GLU A 206 8.73 24.94 23.57
C GLU A 206 8.84 25.39 22.11
N THR A 207 10.01 25.89 21.68
CA THR A 207 10.29 26.20 20.27
C THR A 207 10.06 24.98 19.36
N ILE A 208 10.48 23.79 19.78
CA ILE A 208 10.26 22.55 19.01
C ILE A 208 8.79 22.15 19.03
N SER A 209 8.09 22.26 20.16
CA SER A 209 6.63 22.04 20.21
C SER A 209 5.90 22.92 19.22
N ASN A 210 6.15 24.24 19.25
CA ASN A 210 5.48 25.20 18.38
C ASN A 210 5.83 24.97 16.91
N LEU A 211 7.04 24.47 16.61
CA LEU A 211 7.44 24.10 15.25
C LEU A 211 6.68 22.87 14.74
N ILE A 212 6.43 21.89 15.60
CA ILE A 212 5.61 20.72 15.27
C ILE A 212 4.16 21.13 15.06
N GLU A 213 3.58 21.96 15.93
CA GLU A 213 2.21 22.48 15.78
C GLU A 213 2.04 23.27 14.48
N TRP A 214 3.00 24.13 14.14
CA TRP A 214 3.02 24.82 12.85
C TRP A 214 3.08 23.84 11.67
N ALA A 215 3.95 22.84 11.74
CA ALA A 215 4.09 21.85 10.68
C ALA A 215 2.82 20.98 10.55
N GLU A 216 2.13 20.69 11.65
CA GLU A 216 0.84 20.00 11.65
C GLU A 216 -0.24 20.85 10.97
N ALA A 217 -0.39 22.11 11.37
CA ALA A 217 -1.36 23.03 10.80
C ALA A 217 -1.17 23.25 9.28
N GLU A 218 0.07 23.15 8.80
CA GLU A 218 0.45 23.34 7.40
C GLU A 218 0.50 22.03 6.58
N GLY A 219 0.26 20.88 7.20
CA GLY A 219 0.42 19.57 6.53
C GLY A 219 1.87 19.22 6.15
N LYS A 220 2.85 19.75 6.88
CA LYS A 220 4.31 19.67 6.62
C LYS A 220 5.08 18.81 7.62
N LEU A 221 4.42 17.99 8.43
CA LEU A 221 5.09 17.12 9.39
C LEU A 221 6.07 16.13 8.71
N GLU A 222 5.70 15.60 7.54
CA GLU A 222 6.62 14.75 6.76
C GLU A 222 7.86 15.54 6.31
N GLU A 223 7.65 16.75 5.79
CA GLU A 223 8.70 17.61 5.28
C GLU A 223 9.68 17.98 6.40
N LEU A 224 9.17 18.29 7.59
CA LEU A 224 9.95 18.54 8.79
C LEU A 224 10.77 17.31 9.20
N LEU A 225 10.18 16.11 9.17
CA LEU A 225 10.89 14.86 9.46
C LEU A 225 12.01 14.60 8.45
N ILE A 226 11.74 14.75 7.15
CA ILE A 226 12.73 14.58 6.08
C ILE A 226 13.88 15.57 6.24
N ALA A 227 13.57 16.84 6.51
CA ALA A 227 14.57 17.88 6.74
C ALA A 227 15.46 17.55 7.95
N ALA A 228 14.84 17.12 9.06
CA ALA A 228 15.54 16.70 10.26
C ALA A 228 16.47 15.50 10.03
N ARG A 229 15.99 14.48 9.30
CA ARG A 229 16.77 13.27 8.93
C ARG A 229 17.95 13.60 8.02
N LYS A 230 17.78 14.53 7.08
CA LYS A 230 18.86 14.98 6.18
C LYS A 230 19.95 15.75 6.92
N GLU A 231 19.57 16.57 7.90
CA GLU A 231 20.54 17.35 8.68
C GLU A 231 21.27 16.48 9.72
N ASN A 232 20.58 15.49 10.30
CA ASN A 232 21.16 14.58 11.30
C ASN A 232 20.93 13.09 10.92
N PRO A 233 21.59 12.59 9.85
CA PRO A 233 21.34 11.25 9.33
C PRO A 233 21.70 10.14 10.33
N GLY A 234 22.71 10.37 11.17
CA GLY A 234 23.19 9.43 12.18
C GLY A 234 22.47 9.49 13.53
N ASN A 235 21.48 10.38 13.73
CA ASN A 235 20.76 10.43 15.00
C ASN A 235 19.80 9.22 15.15
N PRO A 236 19.98 8.36 16.16
CA PRO A 236 19.22 7.12 16.28
C PRO A 236 17.75 7.36 16.66
N ALA A 237 17.44 8.43 17.40
CA ALA A 237 16.06 8.74 17.78
C ALA A 237 15.22 9.10 16.55
N LEU A 238 15.76 9.93 15.64
CA LEU A 238 15.12 10.24 14.37
C LEU A 238 15.02 9.02 13.46
N GLN A 239 16.06 8.18 13.38
CA GLN A 239 16.01 6.93 12.60
C GLN A 239 14.91 5.99 13.07
N ASN A 240 14.81 5.79 14.39
CA ASN A 240 13.83 4.89 14.97
C ASN A 240 12.41 5.43 14.79
N PHE A 241 12.22 6.73 14.97
CA PHE A 241 10.94 7.38 14.75
C PHE A 241 10.49 7.29 13.29
N ASP A 242 11.38 7.61 12.34
CA ASP A 242 11.13 7.52 10.89
C ASP A 242 10.76 6.08 10.47
N LYS A 243 11.45 5.07 11.01
CA LYS A 243 11.09 3.66 10.82
C LYS A 243 9.73 3.30 11.41
N GLN A 244 9.44 3.74 12.63
CA GLN A 244 8.17 3.42 13.31
C GLN A 244 6.97 4.01 12.57
N ILE A 245 7.10 5.23 12.07
CA ILE A 245 6.01 5.90 11.35
C ILE A 245 5.84 5.36 9.92
N ARG A 246 6.90 4.85 9.28
CA ARG A 246 6.81 4.25 7.94
C ARG A 246 6.37 2.78 7.94
N ASN A 247 6.55 2.07 9.06
CA ASN A 247 6.29 0.63 9.18
C ASN A 247 5.03 0.31 10.02
N GLY A 248 4.19 1.30 10.34
CA GLY A 248 3.01 1.10 11.19
C GLY A 248 1.82 1.95 10.80
#